data_AF-A0A397SW68-F1
#
_entry.id   AF-A0A397SW68-F1
#
_cell.length_a   1.000
_cell.length_b   1.000
_cell.length_c   1.000
_cell.angle_alpha   90.00
_cell.angle_beta   90.00
_cell.angle_gamma   90.00
#
_symmetry.space_group_name_H-M   'P 1'
#
loop_
_entity.id
_entity.type
_entity.pdbx_description
1 polymer ?
#
loop_
_entity_poly.entity_id
_entity_poly.type
_entity_poly.pdbx_seq_one_letter_code
_entity_poly.pdbx_strand_id
1 'polypeptide(L)'
;MDLVTGYYNDLNTYKNENAFILNSITFNKDELKKTNDINDINKTNFTYDDLLEVNEKLYTRATLVLLITEQQNEITNNTFTLTEDILSKLKRKEILRFRDKITAFNIKIKKKLGFDDYYGIVNAFNMKIFNKKVDFEKEYDDCLSNLKKVLKEFKMSLEEFELLFRLKKESNLEFYQNKIQTLDEAKKDLETEFSEDLKDFKNLLRKLINALKS
;
A
#
# COMPACT_ATOMS: atom_id res chain seq x y z
N MET A 1 -14.42 10.49 -6.98
CA MET A 1 -13.79 10.01 -5.73
C MET A 1 -13.14 8.68 -6.10
N ASP A 2 -11.82 8.59 -5.96
CA ASP A 2 -11.03 7.41 -6.36
C ASP A 2 -11.54 6.16 -5.62
N LEU A 3 -11.80 5.07 -6.37
CA LEU A 3 -12.31 3.80 -5.83
C LEU A 3 -11.39 3.26 -4.72
N VAL A 4 -10.07 3.35 -4.90
CA VAL A 4 -9.10 2.86 -3.90
C VAL A 4 -9.12 3.75 -2.65
N THR A 5 -9.23 5.06 -2.82
CA THR A 5 -9.38 6.01 -1.72
C THR A 5 -10.68 5.78 -0.93
N GLY A 6 -11.77 5.46 -1.63
CA GLY A 6 -13.04 5.05 -1.00
C GLY A 6 -12.86 3.82 -0.12
N TYR A 7 -12.21 2.77 -0.62
CA TYR A 7 -11.95 1.56 0.16
C TYR A 7 -11.05 1.79 1.38
N TYR A 8 -10.08 2.72 1.32
CA TYR A 8 -9.30 3.10 2.50
C TYR A 8 -10.16 3.80 3.57
N ASN A 9 -11.11 4.65 3.17
CA ASN A 9 -12.03 5.30 4.10
C ASN A 9 -12.96 4.29 4.78
N ASP A 10 -13.51 3.35 4.02
CA ASP A 10 -14.34 2.27 4.55
C ASP A 10 -13.53 1.40 5.53
N LEU A 11 -12.31 1.02 5.16
CA LEU A 11 -11.41 0.24 6.02
C LEU A 11 -11.09 0.96 7.34
N ASN A 12 -10.81 2.26 7.29
CA ASN A 12 -10.58 3.07 8.49
C ASN A 12 -11.84 3.16 9.38
N THR A 13 -13.02 3.24 8.76
CA THR A 13 -14.29 3.22 9.49
C THR A 13 -14.45 1.90 10.24
N TYR A 14 -14.25 0.75 9.57
CA TYR A 14 -14.32 -0.56 10.21
C TYR A 14 -13.27 -0.78 11.29
N LYS A 15 -12.05 -0.26 11.12
CA LYS A 15 -11.02 -0.28 12.17
C LYS A 15 -11.47 0.47 13.42
N ASN A 16 -12.06 1.65 13.25
CA ASN A 16 -12.54 2.47 14.36
C ASN A 16 -13.72 1.79 15.08
N GLU A 17 -14.67 1.22 14.34
CA GLU A 17 -15.77 0.44 14.91
C GLU A 17 -15.27 -0.78 15.69
N ASN A 18 -14.30 -1.53 15.14
CA ASN A 18 -13.70 -2.69 15.82
C ASN A 18 -12.99 -2.26 17.12
N ALA A 19 -12.22 -1.17 17.09
CA ALA A 19 -11.56 -0.63 18.27
C ALA A 19 -12.57 -0.21 19.37
N PHE A 20 -13.69 0.40 18.98
CA PHE A 20 -14.76 0.76 19.91
C PHE A 20 -15.40 -0.47 20.59
N ILE A 21 -15.67 -1.53 19.81
CA ILE A 21 -16.21 -2.79 20.32
C ILE A 21 -15.23 -3.44 21.31
N LEU A 22 -13.93 -3.48 20.98
CA LEU A 22 -12.92 -4.08 21.85
C LEU A 22 -12.76 -3.36 23.18
N ASN A 23 -12.79 -2.03 23.17
CA ASN A 23 -12.74 -1.24 24.40
C ASN A 23 -13.94 -1.54 25.29
N SER A 24 -15.13 -1.71 24.69
CA SER A 24 -16.36 -2.08 25.41
C SER A 24 -16.28 -3.48 26.03
N ILE A 25 -15.67 -4.45 25.34
CA ILE A 25 -15.50 -5.83 25.83
C ILE A 25 -14.40 -5.91 26.90
N THR A 26 -13.29 -5.19 26.74
CA THR A 26 -12.19 -5.16 27.71
C THR A 26 -12.68 -4.63 29.07
N PHE A 27 -13.54 -3.61 29.05
CA PHE A 27 -14.23 -3.12 30.24
C PHE A 27 -15.07 -4.22 30.94
N ASN A 28 -15.79 -5.03 30.17
CA ASN A 28 -16.58 -6.16 30.70
C ASN A 28 -15.71 -7.32 31.25
N LYS A 29 -14.51 -7.54 30.70
CA LYS A 29 -13.55 -8.55 31.20
C LYS A 29 -13.09 -8.24 32.63
N ASP A 30 -12.87 -6.97 32.93
CA ASP A 30 -12.45 -6.54 34.27
C ASP A 30 -13.61 -6.62 35.28
N GLU A 31 -14.86 -6.39 34.85
CA GLU A 31 -16.05 -6.64 35.69
C GLU A 31 -16.28 -8.13 35.97
N LEU A 32 -16.09 -9.01 34.97
CA LEU A 32 -16.18 -10.47 35.15
C LEU A 32 -15.16 -11.00 36.16
N LYS A 33 -13.96 -10.41 36.22
CA LYS A 33 -12.96 -10.75 37.24
C LYS A 33 -13.36 -10.27 38.64
N LYS A 34 -14.05 -9.14 38.75
CA LYS A 34 -14.49 -8.55 40.04
C LYS A 34 -15.75 -9.22 40.61
N THR A 35 -16.63 -9.74 39.75
CA THR A 35 -17.89 -10.39 40.15
C THR A 35 -17.73 -11.84 40.63
N ASN A 36 -16.53 -12.41 40.54
CA ASN A 36 -16.17 -13.65 41.26
C ASN A 36 -16.23 -13.52 42.79
N ASP A 37 -16.41 -12.30 43.33
CA ASP A 37 -16.60 -12.03 44.76
C ASP A 37 -18.08 -11.97 45.19
N ILE A 38 -19.05 -12.33 44.33
CA ILE A 38 -20.47 -12.37 44.73
C ILE A 38 -20.76 -13.68 45.48
N ASN A 39 -20.43 -13.70 46.76
CA ASN A 39 -20.87 -14.72 47.71
C ASN A 39 -22.06 -14.28 48.59
N ASP A 40 -22.69 -13.14 48.29
CA ASP A 40 -23.85 -12.66 49.06
C ASP A 40 -25.09 -12.50 48.18
N ILE A 41 -25.81 -13.59 47.91
CA ILE A 41 -27.23 -13.53 47.53
C ILE A 41 -28.06 -14.44 48.41
N ASN A 42 -28.97 -13.78 49.13
CA ASN A 42 -29.96 -14.34 50.03
C ASN A 42 -30.80 -15.46 49.39
N LYS A 43 -30.86 -16.60 50.07
CA LYS A 43 -31.72 -17.74 49.74
C LYS A 43 -33.19 -17.41 49.99
N THR A 44 -33.98 -17.42 48.93
CA THR A 44 -35.36 -17.92 48.99
C THR A 44 -35.64 -18.70 47.70
N ASN A 45 -35.56 -20.04 47.80
CA ASN A 45 -36.00 -21.09 46.86
C ASN A 45 -34.96 -21.89 46.04
N PHE A 46 -33.64 -21.75 46.26
CA PHE A 46 -32.62 -22.65 45.68
C PHE A 46 -31.68 -23.21 46.75
N THR A 47 -31.17 -24.44 46.57
CA THR A 47 -30.11 -24.96 47.44
C THR A 47 -28.79 -24.25 47.12
N TYR A 48 -27.84 -24.26 48.06
CA TYR A 48 -26.53 -23.63 47.84
C TYR A 48 -25.79 -24.31 46.67
N ASP A 49 -25.92 -25.63 46.56
CA ASP A 49 -25.26 -26.42 45.51
C ASP A 49 -25.83 -26.10 44.12
N ASP A 50 -27.15 -25.87 43.99
CA ASP A 50 -27.78 -25.44 42.73
C ASP A 50 -27.24 -24.08 42.26
N LEU A 51 -27.06 -23.14 43.19
CA LEU A 51 -26.53 -21.79 42.91
C LEU A 51 -25.06 -21.84 42.51
N LEU A 52 -24.27 -22.70 43.18
CA LEU A 52 -22.86 -22.90 42.86
C LEU A 52 -22.67 -23.49 41.46
N GLU A 53 -23.44 -24.52 41.09
CA GLU A 53 -23.37 -25.15 39.78
C GLU A 53 -23.76 -24.19 38.65
N VAL A 54 -24.80 -23.37 38.85
CA VAL A 54 -25.20 -22.34 37.89
C VAL A 54 -24.11 -21.28 37.73
N ASN A 55 -23.47 -20.86 38.82
CA ASN A 55 -22.39 -19.88 38.77
C ASN A 55 -21.16 -20.41 38.01
N GLU A 56 -20.74 -21.65 38.27
CA GLU A 56 -19.64 -22.31 37.54
C GLU A 56 -19.92 -22.44 36.03
N LYS A 57 -21.16 -22.78 35.67
CA LYS A 57 -21.61 -22.84 34.27
C LYS A 57 -21.59 -21.46 33.61
N LEU A 58 -22.03 -20.42 34.32
CA LEU A 58 -21.98 -19.03 33.83
C LEU A 58 -20.55 -18.57 33.62
N TYR A 59 -19.67 -18.82 34.58
CA TYR A 59 -18.25 -18.47 34.48
C TYR A 59 -17.56 -19.17 33.30
N THR A 60 -17.80 -20.47 33.13
CA THR A 60 -17.27 -21.23 31.98
C THR A 60 -17.75 -20.64 30.65
N ARG A 61 -19.04 -20.31 30.55
CA ARG A 61 -19.62 -19.70 29.34
C ARG A 61 -19.05 -18.31 29.07
N ALA A 62 -18.90 -17.47 30.10
CA ALA A 62 -18.30 -16.14 29.97
C ALA A 62 -16.84 -16.22 29.51
N THR A 63 -16.08 -17.17 30.06
CA THR A 63 -14.68 -17.43 29.66
C THR A 63 -14.58 -17.87 28.20
N LEU A 64 -15.48 -18.75 27.74
CA LEU A 64 -15.53 -19.18 26.34
C LEU A 64 -15.87 -18.02 25.41
N VAL A 65 -16.85 -17.19 25.75
CA VAL A 65 -17.19 -15.99 24.97
C VAL A 65 -15.99 -15.06 24.85
N LEU A 66 -15.28 -14.83 25.96
CA LEU A 66 -14.08 -14.00 25.95
C LEU A 66 -12.99 -14.56 25.02
N LEU A 67 -12.72 -15.87 25.08
CA LEU A 67 -11.74 -16.52 24.20
C LEU A 67 -12.13 -16.37 22.73
N ILE A 68 -13.41 -16.60 22.39
CA ILE A 68 -13.93 -16.44 21.02
C ILE A 68 -13.75 -14.99 20.56
N THR A 69 -14.03 -14.01 21.42
CA THR A 69 -13.84 -12.60 21.10
C THR A 69 -12.36 -12.25 20.86
N GLU A 70 -11.45 -12.75 21.69
CA GLU A 70 -10.01 -12.53 21.51
C GLU A 70 -9.52 -13.11 20.17
N GLN A 71 -9.94 -14.34 19.84
CA GLN A 71 -9.63 -14.97 18.54
C GLN A 71 -10.23 -14.20 17.37
N GLN A 72 -11.49 -13.77 17.45
CA GLN A 72 -12.12 -12.95 16.42
C GLN A 72 -11.38 -11.63 16.21
N ASN A 73 -10.91 -11.00 17.28
CA ASN A 73 -10.12 -9.77 17.18
C ASN A 73 -8.80 -10.01 16.42
N GLU A 74 -8.09 -11.09 16.73
CA GLU A 74 -6.85 -11.44 16.04
C GLU A 74 -7.10 -11.66 14.55
N ILE A 75 -8.13 -12.44 14.19
CA ILE A 75 -8.53 -12.67 12.80
C ILE A 75 -8.88 -11.35 12.09
N THR A 76 -9.64 -10.48 12.76
CA THR A 76 -10.03 -9.17 12.23
C THR A 76 -8.82 -8.28 11.98
N ASN A 77 -7.87 -8.20 12.90
CA ASN A 77 -6.64 -7.42 12.72
C ASN A 77 -5.75 -7.96 11.60
N ASN A 78 -5.62 -9.28 11.49
CA ASN A 78 -4.93 -9.93 10.38
C ASN A 78 -5.61 -9.59 9.04
N THR A 79 -6.95 -9.62 9.01
CA THR A 79 -7.74 -9.26 7.83
C THR A 79 -7.55 -7.80 7.43
N PHE A 80 -7.54 -6.87 8.40
CA PHE A 80 -7.26 -5.46 8.14
C PHE A 80 -5.86 -5.26 7.58
N THR A 81 -4.85 -5.89 8.17
CA THR A 81 -3.46 -5.81 7.70
C THR A 81 -3.32 -6.31 6.26
N LEU A 82 -3.94 -7.46 5.94
CA LEU A 82 -3.96 -8.00 4.58
C LEU A 82 -4.68 -7.06 3.61
N THR A 83 -5.79 -6.45 4.04
CA THR A 83 -6.56 -5.51 3.20
C THR A 83 -5.75 -4.25 2.91
N GLU A 84 -5.02 -3.69 3.88
CA GLU A 84 -4.11 -2.56 3.66
C GLU A 84 -3.00 -2.91 2.67
N ASP A 85 -2.38 -4.08 2.81
CA ASP A 85 -1.35 -4.54 1.88
C ASP A 85 -1.90 -4.67 0.45
N ILE A 86 -3.10 -5.26 0.29
CA ILE A 86 -3.78 -5.37 -1.00
C ILE A 86 -4.10 -3.99 -1.58
N LEU A 87 -4.69 -3.09 -0.80
CA LEU A 87 -5.03 -1.74 -1.27
C LEU A 87 -3.77 -0.95 -1.67
N SER A 88 -2.66 -1.11 -0.94
CA SER A 88 -1.38 -0.50 -1.28
C SER A 88 -0.83 -1.02 -2.61
N LYS A 89 -0.96 -2.32 -2.87
CA LYS A 89 -0.59 -2.98 -4.14
C LYS A 89 -1.48 -2.54 -5.29
N LEU A 90 -2.79 -2.38 -5.06
CA LEU A 90 -3.74 -1.90 -6.06
C LEU A 90 -3.46 -0.45 -6.47
N LYS A 91 -3.16 0.44 -5.52
CA LYS A 91 -2.73 1.82 -5.80
C LYS A 91 -1.49 1.86 -6.69
N ARG A 92 -0.53 0.95 -6.45
CA ARG A 92 0.67 0.81 -7.30
C ARG A 92 0.33 0.30 -8.71
N LYS A 93 -0.65 -0.60 -8.86
CA LYS A 93 -1.09 -1.12 -10.16
C LYS A 93 -1.50 -0.01 -11.13
N GLU A 94 -2.12 1.07 -10.64
CA GLU A 94 -2.53 2.22 -11.46
C GLU A 94 -1.36 2.95 -12.12
N ILE A 95 -0.18 2.91 -11.51
CA ILE A 95 1.04 3.53 -12.04
C ILE A 95 1.84 2.51 -12.87
N LEU A 96 1.84 1.24 -12.43
CA LEU A 96 2.57 0.16 -13.08
C LEU A 96 2.03 -0.19 -14.49
N ARG A 97 0.78 0.15 -14.84
CA ARG A 97 0.28 0.03 -16.23
C ARG A 97 1.07 0.89 -17.24
N PHE A 98 1.81 1.91 -16.79
CA PHE A 98 2.66 2.73 -17.65
C PHE A 98 4.06 2.12 -17.88
N ARG A 99 4.37 0.95 -17.31
CA ARG A 99 5.66 0.24 -17.45
C ARG A 99 6.15 0.12 -18.88
N ASP A 100 5.27 -0.27 -19.80
CA ASP A 100 5.65 -0.48 -21.21
C ASP A 100 6.00 0.85 -21.88
N LYS A 101 5.36 1.94 -21.46
CA LYS A 101 5.63 3.29 -21.94
C LYS A 101 6.99 3.77 -21.42
N ILE A 102 7.31 3.47 -20.17
CA ILE A 102 8.67 3.71 -19.61
C ILE A 102 9.71 2.92 -20.40
N THR A 103 9.40 1.68 -20.78
CA THR A 103 10.30 0.83 -21.57
C THR A 103 10.55 1.44 -22.96
N ALA A 104 9.48 1.87 -23.64
CA ALA A 104 9.58 2.56 -24.93
C ALA A 104 10.38 3.87 -24.82
N PHE A 105 10.18 4.63 -23.74
CA PHE A 105 10.89 5.88 -23.49
C PHE A 105 12.39 5.64 -23.23
N ASN A 106 12.72 4.64 -22.42
CA ASN A 106 14.12 4.24 -22.17
C ASN A 106 14.83 3.83 -23.47
N ILE A 107 14.14 3.17 -24.40
CA ILE A 107 14.68 2.88 -25.74
C ILE A 107 14.97 4.17 -26.52
N LYS A 108 14.07 5.17 -26.45
CA LYS A 108 14.27 6.47 -27.10
C LYS A 108 15.46 7.23 -26.50
N ILE A 109 15.60 7.22 -25.17
CA ILE A 109 16.76 7.79 -24.45
C ILE A 109 18.06 7.08 -24.88
N LYS A 110 18.08 5.75 -24.89
CA LYS A 110 19.23 4.95 -25.33
C LYS A 110 19.65 5.30 -26.76
N LYS A 111 18.70 5.46 -27.68
CA LYS A 111 19.00 5.84 -29.07
C LYS A 111 19.65 7.23 -29.19
N LYS A 112 19.27 8.18 -28.33
CA LYS A 112 19.83 9.55 -28.36
C LYS A 112 21.22 9.64 -27.72
N LEU A 113 21.46 8.86 -26.68
CA LEU A 113 22.73 8.89 -25.93
C LEU A 113 23.80 7.97 -26.51
N GLY A 114 23.39 6.87 -27.15
CA GLY A 114 24.29 5.78 -27.49
C GLY A 114 24.37 4.73 -26.39
N PHE A 115 25.03 3.60 -26.71
CA PHE A 115 25.05 2.43 -25.84
C PHE A 115 25.83 2.70 -24.54
N ASP A 116 27.02 3.29 -24.63
CA ASP A 116 27.94 3.46 -23.50
C ASP A 116 27.38 4.43 -22.45
N ASP A 117 26.92 5.61 -22.87
CA ASP A 117 26.29 6.60 -21.98
C ASP A 117 25.04 6.03 -21.29
N TYR A 118 24.19 5.33 -22.05
CA TYR A 118 23.00 4.70 -21.47
C TYR A 118 23.35 3.63 -20.45
N TYR A 119 24.39 2.83 -20.72
CA TYR A 119 24.87 1.82 -19.77
C TYR A 119 25.43 2.46 -18.49
N GLY A 120 26.22 3.53 -18.63
CA GLY A 120 26.72 4.32 -17.50
C GLY A 120 25.59 4.88 -16.63
N ILE A 121 24.54 5.43 -17.25
CA ILE A 121 23.34 5.91 -16.56
C ILE A 121 22.66 4.80 -15.77
N VAL A 122 22.41 3.64 -16.40
CA VAL A 122 21.78 2.50 -15.72
C VAL A 122 22.59 2.09 -14.48
N ASN A 123 23.92 2.06 -14.59
CA ASN A 123 24.80 1.77 -13.46
C ASN A 123 24.74 2.85 -12.37
N ALA A 124 24.79 4.13 -12.74
CA ALA A 124 24.69 5.25 -11.80
C ALA A 124 23.42 5.16 -10.94
N PHE A 125 22.26 4.93 -11.58
CA PHE A 125 20.98 4.79 -10.88
C PHE A 125 20.94 3.52 -10.03
N ASN A 126 21.44 2.39 -10.54
CA ASN A 126 21.50 1.15 -9.78
C ASN A 126 22.34 1.29 -8.52
N MET A 127 23.55 1.85 -8.63
CA MET A 127 24.46 2.05 -7.50
C MET A 127 23.86 2.99 -6.46
N LYS A 128 23.22 4.09 -6.90
CA LYS A 128 22.50 5.00 -6.01
C LYS A 128 21.39 4.27 -5.23
N ILE A 129 20.59 3.47 -5.93
CA ILE A 129 19.48 2.71 -5.32
C ILE A 129 19.98 1.66 -4.34
N PHE A 130 20.93 0.81 -4.74
CA PHE A 130 21.43 -0.29 -3.92
C PHE A 130 22.14 0.20 -2.67
N ASN A 131 22.90 1.29 -2.79
CA ASN A 131 23.63 1.87 -1.66
C ASN A 131 22.82 2.91 -0.87
N LYS A 132 21.54 3.12 -1.21
CA LYS A 132 20.65 4.13 -0.61
C LYS A 132 21.30 5.53 -0.52
N LYS A 133 22.08 5.92 -1.53
CA LYS A 133 22.77 7.22 -1.59
C LYS A 133 21.81 8.32 -2.08
N VAL A 134 22.05 9.54 -1.61
CA VAL A 134 21.32 10.74 -2.08
C VAL A 134 21.88 11.25 -3.41
N ASP A 135 23.20 11.20 -3.57
CA ASP A 135 23.91 11.70 -4.74
C ASP A 135 24.52 10.58 -5.60
N PHE A 136 24.84 10.94 -6.85
CA PHE A 136 25.56 10.06 -7.77
C PHE A 136 27.07 10.15 -7.53
N GLU A 137 27.79 9.08 -7.90
CA GLU A 137 29.24 9.06 -7.85
C GLU A 137 29.82 9.84 -9.06
N LYS A 138 30.95 10.52 -8.83
CA LYS A 138 31.59 11.40 -9.84
C LYS A 138 31.97 10.69 -11.14
N GLU A 139 32.23 9.39 -11.08
CA GLU A 139 32.54 8.58 -12.27
C GLU A 139 31.40 8.56 -13.30
N TYR A 140 30.18 8.93 -12.91
CA TYR A 140 29.02 9.02 -13.78
C TYR A 140 28.70 10.44 -14.27
N ASP A 141 29.50 11.46 -13.92
CA ASP A 141 29.18 12.87 -14.21
C ASP A 141 29.01 13.15 -15.70
N ASP A 142 29.82 12.53 -16.56
CA ASP A 142 29.77 12.72 -18.01
C ASP A 142 28.46 12.16 -18.60
N CYS A 143 28.13 10.90 -18.31
CA CYS A 143 26.92 10.28 -18.83
C CYS A 143 25.64 10.91 -18.24
N LEU A 144 25.66 11.34 -16.97
CA LEU A 144 24.55 12.08 -16.34
C LEU A 144 24.40 13.48 -16.93
N SER A 145 25.49 14.13 -17.31
CA SER A 145 25.45 15.42 -18.01
C SER A 145 24.83 15.29 -19.40
N ASN A 146 25.15 14.22 -20.13
CA ASN A 146 24.54 13.93 -21.43
C ASN A 146 23.05 13.57 -21.27
N LEU A 147 22.69 12.78 -20.26
CA LEU A 147 21.29 12.51 -19.92
C LEU A 147 20.51 13.81 -19.68
N LYS A 148 21.04 14.73 -18.85
CA LYS A 148 20.39 16.03 -18.58
C LYS A 148 20.13 16.82 -19.85
N LYS A 149 21.02 16.79 -20.84
CA LYS A 149 20.82 17.45 -22.14
C LYS A 149 19.65 16.82 -22.89
N VAL A 150 19.59 15.48 -22.96
CA VAL A 150 18.50 14.76 -23.63
C VAL A 150 17.16 14.96 -22.92
N LEU A 151 17.12 14.93 -21.60
CA LEU A 151 15.89 15.11 -20.82
C LEU A 151 15.27 16.50 -20.98
N LYS A 152 16.08 17.54 -21.23
CA LYS A 152 15.58 18.89 -21.54
C LYS A 152 14.67 18.91 -22.77
N GLU A 153 14.95 18.10 -23.79
CA GLU A 153 14.09 17.98 -24.99
C GLU A 153 12.68 17.48 -24.64
N PHE A 154 12.57 16.67 -23.59
CA PHE A 154 11.33 16.10 -23.10
C PHE A 154 10.70 16.88 -21.94
N LYS A 155 11.28 18.05 -21.59
CA LYS A 155 10.88 18.86 -20.42
C LYS A 155 10.87 18.06 -19.12
N MET A 156 11.80 17.10 -18.99
CA MET A 156 11.92 16.19 -17.85
C MET A 156 13.16 16.53 -17.03
N SER A 157 13.06 16.48 -15.70
CA SER A 157 14.20 16.63 -14.80
C SER A 157 14.91 15.29 -14.56
N LEU A 158 16.10 15.33 -13.95
CA LEU A 158 16.82 14.10 -13.60
C LEU A 158 16.09 13.32 -12.50
N GLU A 159 15.49 14.02 -11.55
CA GLU A 159 14.69 13.48 -10.46
C GLU A 159 13.41 12.81 -10.99
N GLU A 160 12.75 13.45 -11.95
CA GLU A 160 11.61 12.87 -12.66
C GLU A 160 11.98 11.58 -13.41
N PHE A 161 13.15 11.57 -14.08
CA PHE A 161 13.65 10.36 -14.72
C PHE A 161 14.00 9.27 -13.70
N GLU A 162 14.56 9.63 -12.54
CA GLU A 162 14.83 8.70 -11.44
C GLU A 162 13.55 7.99 -10.97
N LEU A 163 12.45 8.74 -10.83
CA LEU A 163 11.15 8.18 -10.46
C LEU A 163 10.65 7.16 -11.49
N LEU A 164 10.77 7.46 -12.79
CA LEU A 164 10.43 6.50 -13.85
C LEU A 164 11.32 5.25 -13.81
N PHE A 165 12.62 5.43 -13.56
CA PHE A 165 13.57 4.33 -13.45
C PHE A 165 13.21 3.39 -12.28
N ARG A 166 12.90 3.95 -11.11
CA ARG A 166 12.46 3.20 -9.91
C ARG A 166 11.15 2.48 -10.18
N LEU A 167 10.17 3.18 -10.75
CA LEU A 167 8.87 2.60 -11.11
C LEU A 167 9.01 1.41 -12.07
N LYS A 168 9.92 1.49 -13.04
CA LYS A 168 10.21 0.37 -13.95
C LYS A 168 10.83 -0.82 -13.21
N LYS A 169 11.69 -0.59 -12.21
CA LYS A 169 12.29 -1.64 -11.38
C LYS A 169 11.29 -2.32 -10.46
N GLU A 170 10.38 -1.55 -9.87
CA GLU A 170 9.33 -2.07 -8.97
C GLU A 170 8.23 -2.83 -9.73
N SER A 171 8.22 -2.74 -11.05
CA SER A 171 7.23 -3.40 -11.89
C SER A 171 7.49 -4.91 -12.00
N ASN A 172 6.89 -5.67 -11.07
CA ASN A 172 6.79 -7.13 -11.10
C ASN A 172 5.85 -7.61 -12.22
N LEU A 173 6.06 -8.86 -12.67
CA LEU A 173 5.21 -9.55 -13.65
C LEU A 173 3.74 -9.64 -13.21
N GLU A 174 3.46 -9.69 -11.91
CA GLU A 174 2.10 -9.80 -11.35
C GLU A 174 1.18 -8.62 -11.71
N PHE A 175 1.75 -7.46 -12.03
CA PHE A 175 0.99 -6.27 -12.44
C PHE A 175 1.09 -6.00 -13.94
N TYR A 176 1.63 -6.94 -14.71
CA TYR A 176 1.65 -6.87 -16.16
C TYR A 176 0.22 -6.95 -16.69
N GLN A 177 -0.20 -5.93 -17.44
CA GLN A 177 -1.46 -6.00 -18.17
C GLN A 177 -1.23 -6.86 -19.42
N ASN A 178 -2.00 -7.94 -19.57
CA ASN A 178 -1.96 -8.80 -20.78
C ASN A 178 -2.34 -8.07 -22.07
N LYS A 179 -2.78 -6.81 -21.99
CA LYS A 179 -3.15 -5.97 -23.13
C LYS A 179 -2.20 -4.78 -23.22
N ILE A 180 -1.49 -4.70 -24.35
CA ILE A 180 -0.73 -3.50 -24.72
C ILE A 180 -1.74 -2.37 -24.98
N GLN A 181 -1.71 -1.34 -24.15
CA GLN A 181 -2.46 -0.10 -24.39
C GLN A 181 -1.73 0.84 -25.35
N THR A 182 -2.49 1.44 -26.26
CA THR A 182 -2.04 2.53 -27.13
C THR A 182 -1.72 3.81 -26.33
N LEU A 183 -1.04 4.78 -26.96
CA LEU A 183 -0.74 6.07 -26.32
C LEU A 183 -2.00 6.90 -26.03
N ASP A 184 -3.04 6.76 -26.86
CA ASP A 184 -4.30 7.50 -26.66
C ASP A 184 -5.15 6.89 -25.55
N GLU A 185 -5.20 5.56 -25.45
CA GLU A 185 -5.79 4.87 -24.29
C GLU A 185 -5.04 5.26 -23.00
N ALA A 186 -3.70 5.22 -23.01
CA ALA A 186 -2.91 5.60 -21.83
C ALA A 186 -3.10 7.07 -21.43
N LYS A 187 -3.30 7.98 -22.39
CA LYS A 187 -3.61 9.38 -22.11
C LYS A 187 -5.00 9.54 -21.52
N LYS A 188 -5.99 8.81 -22.04
CA LYS A 188 -7.36 8.83 -21.51
C LYS A 188 -7.38 8.35 -20.06
N ASP A 189 -6.76 7.20 -19.79
CA ASP A 189 -6.64 6.62 -18.46
C ASP A 189 -5.99 7.58 -17.45
N LEU A 190 -4.91 8.26 -17.87
CA LEU A 190 -4.22 9.24 -17.02
C LEU A 190 -5.12 10.41 -16.61
N GLU A 191 -6.05 10.81 -17.47
CA GLU A 191 -6.95 11.93 -17.18
C GLU A 191 -8.23 11.51 -16.44
N THR A 192 -8.70 10.27 -16.60
CA THR A 192 -9.94 9.77 -15.95
C THR A 192 -9.74 8.98 -14.66
N GLU A 193 -8.62 8.27 -14.49
CA GLU A 193 -8.40 7.29 -13.40
C GLU A 193 -7.09 7.54 -12.65
N PHE A 194 -6.89 8.76 -12.14
CA PHE A 194 -5.71 9.06 -11.32
C PHE A 194 -6.11 9.72 -10.02
N SER A 195 -5.77 9.05 -8.92
CA SER A 195 -5.94 9.55 -7.55
C SER A 195 -5.19 10.87 -7.33
N GLU A 196 -5.75 11.76 -6.50
CA GLU A 196 -5.09 13.00 -6.07
C GLU A 196 -3.75 12.71 -5.37
N ASP A 197 -3.66 11.58 -4.66
CA ASP A 197 -2.44 11.13 -3.98
C ASP A 197 -1.31 10.74 -4.93
N LEU A 198 -1.60 10.56 -6.22
CA LEU A 198 -0.64 10.20 -7.26
C LEU A 198 -0.34 11.37 -8.20
N LYS A 199 -0.69 12.60 -7.80
CA LYS A 199 -0.55 13.82 -8.61
C LYS A 199 0.88 14.07 -9.09
N ASP A 200 1.88 13.74 -8.27
CA ASP A 200 3.30 13.85 -8.63
C ASP A 200 3.65 12.92 -9.79
N PHE A 201 3.10 11.70 -9.79
CA PHE A 201 3.23 10.77 -10.91
C PHE A 201 2.37 11.18 -12.10
N LYS A 202 1.21 11.82 -11.89
CA LYS A 202 0.33 12.23 -13.00
C LYS A 202 1.05 13.17 -13.97
N ASN A 203 1.70 14.20 -13.45
CA ASN A 203 2.46 15.15 -14.27
C ASN A 203 3.64 14.49 -14.96
N LEU A 204 4.37 13.63 -14.23
CA LEU A 204 5.48 12.86 -14.76
C LEU A 204 5.06 11.94 -15.92
N LEU A 205 3.98 11.18 -15.75
CA LEU A 205 3.44 10.28 -16.76
C LEU A 205 2.88 11.05 -17.96
N ARG A 206 2.33 12.25 -17.76
CA ARG A 206 1.92 13.12 -18.86
C ARG A 206 3.12 13.51 -19.72
N LYS A 207 4.24 13.89 -19.10
CA LYS A 207 5.50 14.18 -19.80
C LYS A 207 6.00 12.94 -20.55
N LEU A 208 5.98 11.77 -19.92
CA LEU A 208 6.34 10.49 -20.54
C LEU A 208 5.51 10.21 -21.80
N ILE A 209 4.18 10.33 -21.74
CA ILE A 209 3.30 10.09 -22.90
C ILE A 209 3.61 11.08 -24.02
N ASN A 210 3.80 12.36 -23.69
CA ASN A 210 4.13 13.38 -24.69
C ASN A 210 5.51 13.14 -25.33
N ALA A 211 6.48 12.65 -24.55
CA ALA A 211 7.81 12.29 -25.04
C ALA A 211 7.79 11.10 -26.02
N LEU A 212 6.78 10.24 -25.93
CA LEU A 212 6.57 9.11 -26.85
C LEU A 212 5.80 9.47 -28.12
N LYS A 213 5.06 10.58 -28.13
CA LYS A 213 4.36 11.10 -29.31
C LYS A 213 5.25 11.94 -30.24
N SER A 214 6.29 12.53 -29.65
CA SER A 214 7.37 13.25 -30.36
C SER A 214 8.39 12.27 -30.93
#